data_AF-A0A3N5HYU6-F1
#
_entry.id   AF-A0A3N5HYU6-F1
#
_cell.length_a   1.000
_cell.length_b   1.000
_cell.length_c   1.000
_cell.angle_alpha   90.00
_cell.angle_beta   90.00
_cell.angle_gamma   90.00
#
_symmetry.space_group_name_H-M   'P 1'
#
loop_
_entity.id
_entity.type
_entity.pdbx_description
1 polymer ?
#
loop_
_entity_poly.entity_id
_entity_poly.type
_entity_poly.pdbx_seq_one_letter_code
_entity_poly.pdbx_strand_id
1 'polypeptide(L)'
;MSVIVLGRAEAATRVGRPGWLVLLTRRKTTLVGAILMTVMLAIGVLAPLIAGDPAHMDVSGRLTAPGRAHWFGTDDVGRDVWSRVVYGARLSLLVGGAVVAVSFMVGIVCGVVAGYYRRLDNVVMRVMDGLMAFPAIVLAIALMAALGPSVVNVIVAIAVVYSPRVARVVRGSVLVIRETSYVEAARALGASDLVLIAR
;
A
#
# COMPACT_ATOMS: atom_id res chain seq x y z
N MET A 1 -36.29 -22.96 51.44
CA MET A 1 -37.33 -21.91 51.30
C MET A 1 -36.63 -20.65 50.81
N SER A 2 -36.98 -20.21 49.60
CA SER A 2 -36.64 -18.93 48.91
C SER A 2 -35.15 -18.68 48.62
N VAL A 3 -34.64 -18.69 47.38
CA VAL A 3 -35.01 -17.95 46.13
C VAL A 3 -35.03 -16.43 46.37
N ILE A 4 -34.46 -15.67 45.43
CA ILE A 4 -34.30 -14.19 45.35
C ILE A 4 -32.90 -13.79 45.89
N VAL A 5 -31.87 -13.49 45.09
CA VAL A 5 -31.79 -12.41 44.07
C VAL A 5 -30.90 -12.84 42.89
N LEU A 6 -31.52 -13.38 41.84
CA LEU A 6 -31.05 -13.20 40.46
C LEU A 6 -31.72 -11.91 39.97
N GLY A 7 -30.95 -10.89 39.58
CA GLY A 7 -31.56 -9.71 38.97
C GLY A 7 -30.81 -8.39 39.08
N ARG A 8 -29.58 -8.33 38.57
CA ARG A 8 -29.14 -7.13 37.86
C ARG A 8 -28.37 -7.57 36.63
N ALA A 9 -29.12 -7.71 35.53
CA ALA A 9 -28.58 -7.78 34.20
C ALA A 9 -27.56 -6.67 34.00
N GLU A 10 -26.35 -7.06 33.64
CA GLU A 10 -25.37 -6.19 33.02
C GLU A 10 -26.04 -5.58 31.79
N ALA A 11 -26.55 -4.35 31.95
CA ALA A 11 -26.85 -3.49 30.83
C ALA A 11 -25.52 -3.10 30.21
N ALA A 12 -24.92 -4.03 29.45
CA ALA A 12 -23.84 -3.77 28.54
C ALA A 12 -24.37 -2.70 27.57
N THR A 13 -24.00 -1.46 27.83
CA THR A 13 -24.25 -0.36 26.92
C THR A 13 -23.61 -0.77 25.60
N ARG A 14 -24.45 -1.10 24.62
CA ARG A 14 -24.01 -1.25 23.24
C ARG A 14 -23.56 0.14 22.81
N VAL A 15 -22.31 0.49 23.10
CA VAL A 15 -21.65 1.65 22.52
C VAL A 15 -21.60 1.35 21.04
N GLY A 16 -22.63 1.80 20.31
CA GLY A 16 -22.70 1.67 18.87
C GLY A 16 -21.41 2.23 18.31
N ARG A 17 -20.59 1.37 17.69
CA ARG A 17 -19.37 1.82 17.05
C ARG A 17 -19.78 2.91 16.05
N PRO A 18 -19.30 4.15 16.19
CA PRO A 18 -19.63 5.19 15.23
C PRO A 18 -19.26 4.67 13.84
N GLY A 19 -20.14 4.87 12.86
CA GLY A 19 -19.90 4.43 11.50
C GLY A 19 -18.55 4.93 10.99
N TRP A 20 -17.89 4.16 10.12
CA TRP A 20 -16.57 4.48 9.59
C TRP A 20 -16.47 5.90 8.99
N LEU A 21 -17.57 6.43 8.43
CA LEU A 21 -17.70 7.82 7.97
C LEU A 21 -17.62 8.85 9.11
N VAL A 22 -18.23 8.57 10.26
CA VAL A 22 -18.20 9.42 11.45
C VAL A 22 -16.81 9.42 12.09
N LEU A 23 -16.08 8.32 11.97
CA LEU A 23 -14.68 8.22 12.41
C LEU A 23 -13.75 9.05 11.50
N LEU A 24 -14.00 9.08 10.19
CA LEU A 24 -13.23 9.91 9.25
C LEU A 24 -13.41 11.41 9.49
N THR A 25 -14.63 11.87 9.78
CA THR A 25 -14.93 13.30 9.94
C THR A 25 -14.54 13.86 11.32
N ARG A 26 -14.26 12.99 12.30
CA ARG A 26 -13.84 13.40 13.66
C ARG A 26 -12.43 14.00 13.72
N ARG A 27 -11.53 13.65 12.80
CA ARG A 27 -10.14 14.14 12.81
C ARG A 27 -9.87 15.00 11.57
N LYS A 28 -9.57 16.29 11.80
CA LYS A 28 -9.27 17.25 10.72
C LYS A 28 -8.17 16.76 9.78
N THR A 29 -7.11 16.15 10.32
CA THR A 29 -5.99 15.61 9.52
C THR A 29 -6.43 14.48 8.59
N THR A 30 -7.28 13.56 9.07
CA THR A 30 -7.82 12.46 8.27
C THR A 30 -8.71 12.98 7.14
N LEU A 31 -9.54 13.98 7.44
CA LEU A 31 -10.41 14.61 6.45
C LEU A 31 -9.60 15.32 5.35
N VAL A 32 -8.57 16.09 5.71
CA VAL A 32 -7.67 16.75 4.75
C VAL A 32 -6.97 15.72 3.85
N GLY A 33 -6.41 14.64 4.43
CA GLY A 33 -5.78 13.58 3.66
C GLY A 33 -6.75 12.86 2.72
N ALA A 34 -7.98 12.58 3.18
CA ALA A 34 -9.02 11.96 2.37
C ALA A 34 -9.43 12.86 1.18
N ILE A 35 -9.60 14.16 1.41
CA ILE A 35 -9.90 15.13 0.35
C ILE A 35 -8.77 15.17 -0.66
N LEU A 36 -7.52 15.30 -0.23
CA LEU A 36 -6.36 15.35 -1.13
C LEU A 36 -6.24 14.07 -1.98
N MET A 37 -6.40 12.90 -1.36
CA MET A 37 -6.37 11.63 -2.09
C MET A 37 -7.52 11.52 -3.09
N THR A 38 -8.73 11.95 -2.70
CA THR A 38 -9.90 11.94 -3.59
C THR A 38 -9.70 12.87 -4.78
N VAL A 39 -9.14 14.07 -4.57
CA VAL A 39 -8.81 15.01 -5.64
C VAL A 39 -7.75 14.43 -6.57
N MET A 40 -6.67 13.85 -6.05
CA MET A 40 -5.65 13.20 -6.89
C MET A 40 -6.24 12.05 -7.71
N LEU A 41 -7.07 11.20 -7.09
CA LEU A 41 -7.75 10.11 -7.78
C LEU A 41 -8.65 10.64 -8.90
N ALA A 42 -9.43 11.68 -8.62
CA ALA A 42 -10.30 12.31 -9.60
C ALA A 42 -9.51 12.88 -10.78
N ILE A 43 -8.40 13.59 -10.52
CA ILE A 43 -7.51 14.12 -11.58
C ILE A 43 -6.95 12.98 -12.43
N GLY A 44 -6.46 11.90 -11.80
CA GLY A 44 -5.89 10.76 -12.53
C GLY A 44 -6.91 9.99 -13.37
N VAL A 45 -8.13 9.79 -12.85
CA VAL A 45 -9.20 9.08 -13.56
C VAL A 45 -9.80 9.93 -14.67
N LEU A 46 -10.04 11.21 -14.42
CA LEU A 46 -10.60 12.16 -15.39
C LEU A 46 -9.54 12.70 -16.36
N ALA A 47 -8.30 12.21 -16.31
CA ALA A 47 -7.21 12.62 -17.18
C ALA A 47 -7.59 12.68 -18.67
N PRO A 48 -8.26 11.68 -19.27
CA PRO A 48 -8.63 11.72 -20.68
C PRO A 48 -9.69 12.78 -21.04
N LEU A 49 -10.40 13.32 -20.03
CA LEU A 49 -11.46 14.32 -20.22
C LEU A 49 -10.93 15.74 -19.99
N ILE A 50 -9.96 15.92 -19.09
CA ILE A 50 -9.46 17.23 -18.66
C ILE A 50 -8.11 17.62 -19.30
N ALA A 51 -7.44 16.68 -19.97
CA ALA A 51 -6.16 16.88 -20.62
C ALA A 51 -6.20 16.38 -22.08
N GLY A 52 -5.42 17.04 -22.93
CA GLY A 52 -5.21 16.63 -24.32
C GLY A 52 -4.28 15.42 -24.44
N ASP A 53 -3.80 15.16 -25.66
CA ASP A 53 -2.83 14.09 -25.90
C ASP A 53 -1.46 14.45 -25.28
N PRO A 54 -0.98 13.70 -24.26
CA PRO A 54 0.29 13.98 -23.60
C PRO A 54 1.52 13.67 -24.47
N ALA A 55 1.35 12.96 -25.59
CA ALA A 55 2.42 12.60 -26.51
C ALA A 55 2.50 13.53 -27.74
N HIS A 56 1.51 14.40 -27.93
CA HIS A 56 1.49 15.33 -29.04
C HIS A 56 2.64 16.34 -28.94
N MET A 57 3.44 16.43 -30.00
CA MET A 57 4.61 17.31 -30.08
C MET A 57 4.38 18.42 -31.10
N ASP A 58 4.46 19.67 -30.65
CA ASP A 58 4.53 20.84 -31.53
C ASP A 58 5.92 21.47 -31.46
N VAL A 59 6.76 21.13 -32.46
CA VAL A 59 8.14 21.60 -32.56
C VAL A 59 8.24 23.14 -32.67
N SER A 60 7.21 23.77 -33.23
CA SER A 60 7.14 25.21 -33.45
C SER A 60 6.97 25.97 -32.13
N GLY A 61 6.30 25.36 -31.15
CA GLY A 61 5.94 25.95 -29.86
C GLY A 61 6.80 25.49 -28.69
N ARG A 62 8.08 25.18 -28.88
CA ARG A 62 8.98 24.71 -27.80
C ARG A 62 9.23 25.77 -26.73
N LEU A 63 9.35 25.33 -25.48
CA LEU A 63 9.67 26.18 -24.32
C LEU A 63 8.77 27.42 -24.18
N THR A 64 7.52 27.32 -24.65
CA THR A 64 6.53 28.38 -24.54
C THR A 64 6.13 28.55 -23.07
N ALA A 65 6.07 29.82 -22.63
CA ALA A 65 5.65 30.16 -21.28
C ALA A 65 4.16 29.78 -21.02
N PRO A 66 3.76 29.63 -19.75
CA PRO A 66 2.37 29.38 -19.37
C PRO A 66 1.39 30.41 -19.98
N GLY A 67 0.28 29.93 -20.54
CA GLY A 67 -0.72 30.76 -21.20
C GLY A 67 -2.05 30.05 -21.43
N ARG A 68 -2.97 30.71 -22.15
CA ARG A 68 -4.31 30.15 -22.44
C ARG A 68 -4.27 28.92 -23.36
N ALA A 69 -3.30 28.87 -24.27
CA ALA A 69 -3.09 27.73 -25.16
C ALA A 69 -2.45 26.54 -24.43
N HIS A 70 -1.45 26.80 -23.58
CA HIS A 70 -0.79 25.79 -22.75
C HIS A 70 -0.76 26.26 -21.30
N TRP A 71 -1.63 25.72 -20.45
CA TRP A 71 -1.83 26.22 -19.09
C TRP A 71 -0.54 26.23 -18.27
N PHE A 72 0.31 25.22 -18.46
CA PHE A 72 1.62 25.11 -17.80
C PHE A 72 2.80 25.33 -18.75
N GLY A 73 2.54 25.80 -19.97
CA GLY A 73 3.55 25.91 -21.02
C GLY A 73 3.91 24.56 -21.65
N THR A 74 5.00 24.55 -22.40
CA THR A 74 5.47 23.38 -23.16
C THR A 74 6.88 22.96 -22.76
N ASP A 75 7.21 21.68 -22.92
CA ASP A 75 8.56 21.18 -22.69
C ASP A 75 9.57 21.50 -23.83
N ASP A 76 10.78 20.95 -23.70
CA ASP A 76 11.89 21.08 -24.64
C ASP A 76 11.61 20.49 -26.04
N VAL A 77 10.60 19.63 -26.14
CA VAL A 77 10.16 19.02 -27.40
C VAL A 77 8.84 19.62 -27.91
N GLY A 78 8.19 20.49 -27.12
CA GLY A 78 6.94 21.15 -27.49
C GLY A 78 5.68 20.41 -27.07
N ARG A 79 5.77 19.52 -26.07
CA ARG A 79 4.60 18.83 -25.49
C ARG A 79 3.97 19.69 -24.41
N ASP A 80 2.64 19.65 -24.31
CA ASP A 80 1.89 20.36 -23.26
C ASP A 80 2.16 19.78 -21.87
N VAL A 81 2.74 20.60 -20.99
CA VAL A 81 3.11 20.21 -19.63
C VAL A 81 1.88 19.91 -18.77
N TRP A 82 0.75 20.59 -18.99
CA TRP A 82 -0.50 20.30 -18.26
C TRP A 82 -0.94 18.86 -18.50
N SER A 83 -1.02 18.48 -19.78
CA SER A 83 -1.41 17.12 -20.16
C SER A 83 -0.44 16.07 -19.62
N ARG A 84 0.87 16.34 -19.64
CA ARG A 84 1.88 15.44 -19.05
C ARG A 84 1.76 15.30 -17.53
N VAL A 85 1.44 16.37 -16.80
CA VAL A 85 1.25 16.33 -15.33
C VAL A 85 0.01 15.51 -14.97
N VAL A 86 -1.10 15.73 -15.65
CA VAL A 86 -2.37 15.03 -15.37
C VAL A 86 -2.25 13.53 -15.67
N TYR A 87 -1.68 13.15 -16.83
CA TYR A 87 -1.41 11.74 -17.13
C TYR A 87 -0.30 11.15 -16.25
N GLY A 88 0.68 11.95 -15.83
CA GLY A 88 1.69 11.57 -14.85
C GLY A 88 1.07 11.23 -13.48
N ALA A 89 0.06 11.98 -13.05
CA ALA A 89 -0.69 11.68 -11.82
C ALA A 89 -1.39 10.32 -11.91
N ARG A 90 -2.03 10.01 -13.04
CA ARG A 90 -2.64 8.69 -13.30
C ARG A 90 -1.61 7.56 -13.22
N LEU A 91 -0.47 7.72 -13.88
CA LEU A 91 0.62 6.73 -13.84
C LEU A 91 1.17 6.54 -12.41
N SER A 92 1.34 7.65 -11.67
CA SER A 92 1.87 7.62 -10.30
C SER A 92 0.92 6.89 -9.34
N LEU A 93 -0.39 7.10 -9.49
CA LEU A 93 -1.41 6.39 -8.71
C LEU A 93 -1.43 4.89 -9.02
N LEU A 94 -1.33 4.52 -10.31
CA LEU A 94 -1.28 3.11 -10.73
C LEU A 94 -0.03 2.43 -10.18
N VAL A 95 1.15 3.02 -10.40
CA VAL A 95 2.43 2.46 -9.96
C VAL A 95 2.48 2.38 -8.43
N GLY A 96 2.13 3.47 -7.73
CA GLY A 96 2.13 3.49 -6.27
C GLY A 96 1.17 2.45 -5.67
N GLY A 97 -0.05 2.35 -6.20
CA GLY A 97 -1.03 1.36 -5.76
C GLY A 97 -0.57 -0.07 -6.01
N ALA A 98 -0.05 -0.36 -7.21
CA ALA A 98 0.46 -1.69 -7.56
C ALA A 98 1.67 -2.09 -6.71
N VAL A 99 2.62 -1.17 -6.49
CA VAL A 99 3.76 -1.39 -5.61
C VAL A 99 3.31 -1.75 -4.20
N VAL A 100 2.38 -0.98 -3.62
CA VAL A 100 1.86 -1.25 -2.27
C VAL A 100 1.20 -2.63 -2.22
N ALA A 101 0.32 -2.95 -3.17
CA ALA A 101 -0.36 -4.25 -3.21
C ALA A 101 0.61 -5.42 -3.29
N VAL A 102 1.58 -5.36 -4.21
CA VAL A 102 2.57 -6.45 -4.41
C VAL A 102 3.53 -6.54 -3.22
N SER A 103 4.04 -5.42 -2.72
CA SER A 103 4.93 -5.40 -1.54
C SER A 103 4.24 -5.98 -0.32
N PHE A 104 2.96 -5.65 -0.12
CA PHE A 104 2.17 -6.18 0.98
C PHE A 104 1.90 -7.65 0.82
N MET A 105 1.52 -8.10 -0.38
CA MET A 105 1.28 -9.52 -0.64
C MET A 105 2.53 -10.35 -0.36
N VAL A 106 3.67 -9.97 -0.95
CA VAL A 106 4.96 -10.67 -0.73
C VAL A 106 5.38 -10.58 0.73
N GLY A 107 5.31 -9.37 1.32
CA GLY A 107 5.70 -9.14 2.70
C GLY A 107 4.86 -9.94 3.69
N ILE A 108 3.54 -9.96 3.53
CA ILE A 108 2.62 -10.73 4.40
C ILE A 108 2.93 -12.22 4.30
N VAL A 109 3.06 -12.75 3.08
CA VAL A 109 3.37 -14.18 2.89
C VAL A 109 4.71 -14.53 3.55
N CYS A 110 5.77 -13.77 3.26
CA CYS A 110 7.09 -14.02 3.85
C CYS A 110 7.07 -13.85 5.38
N GLY A 111 6.39 -12.83 5.90
CA GLY A 111 6.30 -12.55 7.33
C GLY A 111 5.53 -13.61 8.10
N VAL A 112 4.40 -14.08 7.55
CA VAL A 112 3.61 -15.18 8.10
C VAL A 112 4.42 -16.48 8.09
N VAL A 113 5.04 -16.81 6.96
CA VAL A 113 5.86 -18.03 6.86
C VAL A 113 7.03 -18.01 7.84
N ALA A 114 7.74 -16.89 7.95
CA ALA A 114 8.85 -16.74 8.89
C ALA A 114 8.41 -16.76 10.35
N GLY A 115 7.29 -16.11 10.68
CA GLY A 115 6.77 -16.07 12.06
C GLY A 115 6.13 -17.39 12.52
N TYR A 116 5.46 -18.10 11.61
CA TYR A 116 4.79 -19.36 11.91
C TYR A 116 5.79 -20.53 11.94
N TYR A 117 6.61 -20.68 10.90
CA TYR A 117 7.56 -21.79 10.77
C TYR A 117 8.96 -21.40 11.26
N ARG A 118 9.27 -21.75 12.52
CA ARG A 118 10.57 -21.50 13.18
C ARG A 118 11.79 -21.96 12.37
N ARG A 119 11.66 -23.00 11.54
CA ARG A 119 12.73 -23.52 10.67
C ARG A 119 13.04 -22.61 9.47
N LEU A 120 12.02 -21.94 8.94
CA LEU A 120 12.14 -21.06 7.77
C LEU A 120 12.49 -19.63 8.17
N ASP A 121 12.22 -19.25 9.42
CA ASP A 121 12.49 -17.94 9.99
C ASP A 121 13.87 -17.39 9.63
N ASN A 122 14.93 -18.10 10.03
CA ASN A 122 16.31 -17.66 9.80
C ASN A 122 16.64 -17.48 8.31
N VAL A 123 16.13 -18.35 7.44
CA VAL A 123 16.42 -18.28 5.99
C VAL A 123 15.71 -17.08 5.36
N VAL A 124 14.40 -16.96 5.62
CA VAL A 124 13.59 -15.86 5.08
C VAL A 124 14.10 -14.52 5.60
N MET A 125 14.36 -14.41 6.90
CA MET A 125 14.84 -13.17 7.49
C MET A 125 16.25 -12.81 7.04
N ARG A 126 17.14 -13.79 6.80
CA ARG A 126 18.44 -13.49 6.19
C ARG A 126 18.34 -12.90 4.79
N VAL A 127 17.43 -13.41 3.96
CA VAL A 127 17.18 -12.83 2.63
C VAL A 127 16.66 -11.40 2.76
N MET A 128 15.68 -11.19 3.64
CA MET A 128 15.08 -9.86 3.89
C MET A 128 16.11 -8.86 4.44
N ASP A 129 16.96 -9.29 5.38
CA ASP A 129 18.02 -8.47 5.95
C ASP A 129 19.11 -8.17 4.90
N GLY A 130 19.43 -9.13 4.03
CA GLY A 130 20.32 -8.92 2.89
C GLY A 130 19.79 -7.87 1.90
N LEU A 131 18.49 -7.88 1.60
CA LEU A 131 17.86 -6.84 0.77
C LEU A 131 17.91 -5.47 1.45
N MET A 132 17.71 -5.41 2.78
CA MET A 132 17.74 -4.16 3.55
C MET A 132 19.15 -3.62 3.80
N ALA A 133 20.20 -4.42 3.61
CA ALA A 133 21.58 -3.97 3.73
C ALA A 133 21.94 -2.93 2.66
N PHE A 134 21.28 -2.98 1.50
CA PHE A 134 21.45 -1.99 0.44
C PHE A 134 20.55 -0.78 0.67
N PRO A 135 21.03 0.45 0.42
CA PRO A 135 20.18 1.63 0.36
C PRO A 135 19.06 1.42 -0.68
N ALA A 136 17.81 1.66 -0.29
CA ALA A 136 16.63 1.34 -1.10
C ALA A 136 16.68 1.91 -2.52
N ILE A 137 17.16 3.15 -2.66
CA ILE A 137 17.30 3.84 -3.95
C ILE A 137 18.35 3.14 -4.83
N VAL A 138 19.49 2.76 -4.25
CA VAL A 138 20.58 2.09 -4.98
C VAL A 138 20.12 0.73 -5.50
N LEU A 139 19.46 -0.06 -4.65
CA LEU A 139 18.92 -1.36 -5.04
C LEU A 139 17.83 -1.21 -6.13
N ALA A 140 16.93 -0.24 -6.00
CA ALA A 140 15.91 0.03 -7.01
C ALA A 140 16.53 0.40 -8.37
N ILE A 141 17.54 1.27 -8.39
CA ILE A 141 18.22 1.67 -9.64
C ILE A 141 18.98 0.48 -10.24
N ALA A 142 19.66 -0.34 -9.43
CA ALA A 142 20.35 -1.53 -9.91
C ALA A 142 19.40 -2.54 -10.57
N LEU A 143 18.24 -2.79 -9.94
CA LEU A 143 17.20 -3.64 -10.51
C LEU A 143 16.62 -3.04 -11.79
N MET A 144 16.40 -1.73 -11.85
CA MET A 144 15.94 -1.03 -13.05
C MET A 144 16.95 -1.10 -14.19
N ALA A 145 18.24 -0.97 -13.89
CA ALA A 145 19.31 -1.10 -14.88
C ALA A 145 19.39 -2.53 -15.44
N ALA A 146 19.16 -3.54 -14.59
CA ALA A 146 19.18 -4.95 -15.00
C ALA A 146 17.93 -5.38 -15.79
N LEU A 147 16.74 -4.93 -15.38
CA LEU A 147 15.46 -5.32 -15.98
C LEU A 147 15.10 -4.47 -17.21
N GLY A 148 15.62 -3.25 -17.30
CA GLY A 148 15.32 -2.30 -18.36
C GLY A 148 14.06 -1.44 -18.10
N PRO A 149 13.84 -0.41 -18.94
CA PRO A 149 12.79 0.57 -18.74
C PRO A 149 11.40 -0.01 -19.07
N SER A 150 10.61 -0.31 -18.04
CA SER A 150 9.21 -0.69 -18.16
C SER A 150 8.46 -0.36 -16.87
N VAL A 151 7.19 0.04 -16.99
CA VAL A 151 6.32 0.30 -15.83
C VAL A 151 6.22 -0.95 -14.94
N VAL A 152 6.15 -2.14 -15.54
CA VAL A 152 6.10 -3.41 -14.80
C VAL A 152 7.40 -3.64 -14.03
N ASN A 153 8.55 -3.37 -14.65
CA ASN A 153 9.84 -3.53 -14.02
C ASN A 153 10.03 -2.55 -12.85
N VAL A 154 9.55 -1.31 -12.99
CA VAL A 154 9.53 -0.32 -11.90
C VAL A 154 8.71 -0.86 -10.73
N ILE A 155 7.52 -1.38 -11.00
CA ILE A 155 6.65 -1.94 -9.95
C ILE A 155 7.36 -3.10 -9.23
N VAL A 156 7.95 -4.05 -9.98
CA VAL A 156 8.65 -5.20 -9.40
C VAL A 156 9.87 -4.76 -8.60
N ALA A 157 10.73 -3.91 -9.17
CA ALA A 157 11.95 -3.44 -8.52
C ALA A 157 11.63 -2.74 -7.19
N ILE A 158 10.68 -1.82 -7.21
CA ILE A 158 10.27 -1.10 -6.02
C ILE A 158 9.58 -2.05 -5.02
N ALA A 159 8.73 -2.97 -5.48
CA ALA A 159 8.04 -3.89 -4.58
C ALA A 159 8.99 -4.84 -3.83
N VAL A 160 10.02 -5.35 -4.52
CA VAL A 160 11.07 -6.16 -3.90
C VAL A 160 11.79 -5.36 -2.81
N VAL A 161 12.12 -4.09 -3.06
CA VAL A 161 12.81 -3.21 -2.12
C VAL A 161 11.99 -2.92 -0.85
N TYR A 162 10.67 -2.77 -0.97
CA TYR A 162 9.80 -2.45 0.18
C TYR A 162 9.26 -3.68 0.92
N SER A 163 9.19 -4.84 0.27
CA SER A 163 8.68 -6.09 0.87
C SER A 163 9.33 -6.49 2.22
N PRO A 164 10.64 -6.30 2.48
CA PRO A 164 11.27 -6.71 3.74
C PRO A 164 10.72 -5.99 4.96
N ARG A 165 10.37 -4.71 4.80
CA ARG A 165 9.79 -3.91 5.89
C ARG A 165 8.44 -4.45 6.30
N VAL A 166 7.59 -4.77 5.33
CA VAL A 166 6.28 -5.37 5.60
C VAL A 166 6.45 -6.76 6.21
N ALA A 167 7.34 -7.59 5.67
CA ALA A 167 7.61 -8.93 6.20
C ALA A 167 8.03 -8.92 7.67
N ARG A 168 8.90 -7.98 8.06
CA ARG A 168 9.36 -7.88 9.46
C ARG A 168 8.23 -7.48 10.42
N VAL A 169 7.38 -6.53 10.02
CA VAL A 169 6.22 -6.11 10.82
C VAL A 169 5.26 -7.28 11.02
N VAL A 170 4.89 -7.95 9.92
CA VAL A 170 3.96 -9.09 9.96
C VAL A 170 4.54 -10.24 10.77
N ARG A 171 5.82 -10.58 10.57
CA ARG A 171 6.52 -11.59 11.38
C ARG A 171 6.46 -11.27 12.87
N GLY A 172 6.71 -10.02 13.26
CA GLY A 172 6.63 -9.58 14.65
C GLY A 172 5.24 -9.84 15.25
N SER A 173 4.18 -9.48 14.51
CA SER A 173 2.80 -9.76 14.93
C SER A 173 2.49 -11.25 15.04
N VAL A 174 2.95 -12.06 14.08
CA VAL A 174 2.71 -13.51 14.05
C VAL A 174 3.41 -14.21 15.21
N LEU A 175 4.65 -13.82 15.55
CA LEU A 175 5.37 -14.37 16.69
C LEU A 175 4.61 -14.14 18.01
N VAL A 176 3.99 -12.97 18.18
CA VAL A 176 3.18 -12.66 19.36
C VAL A 176 1.89 -13.49 19.37
N ILE A 177 1.17 -13.53 18.24
CA ILE A 177 -0.13 -14.20 18.13
C ILE A 177 0.01 -15.71 18.30
N ARG A 178 1.08 -16.31 17.78
CA ARG A 178 1.31 -17.76 17.82
C ARG A 178 1.36 -18.33 19.25
N GLU A 179 1.81 -17.54 20.21
CA GLU A 179 1.99 -17.92 21.62
C GLU A 179 0.72 -17.62 22.48
N THR A 180 -0.42 -17.34 21.83
CA THR A 180 -1.68 -17.08 22.54
C THR A 180 -2.48 -18.37 22.78
N SER A 181 -3.16 -18.45 23.92
CA SER A 181 -3.88 -19.66 24.36
C SER A 181 -4.99 -20.11 23.41
N TYR A 182 -5.59 -19.21 22.62
CA TYR A 182 -6.62 -19.60 21.65
C TYR A 182 -6.03 -20.33 20.44
N VAL A 183 -4.81 -19.97 20.02
CA VAL A 183 -4.09 -20.68 18.95
C VAL A 183 -3.65 -22.06 19.45
N GLU A 184 -3.21 -22.16 20.70
CA GLU A 184 -2.87 -23.44 21.33
C GLU A 184 -4.08 -24.36 21.46
N ALA A 185 -5.21 -23.83 21.95
CA ALA A 185 -6.46 -24.57 22.04
C ALA A 185 -6.96 -25.04 20.67
N ALA A 186 -6.90 -24.19 19.64
CA ALA A 186 -7.28 -24.55 18.28
C ALA A 186 -6.38 -25.68 17.72
N ARG A 187 -5.07 -25.63 17.97
CA ARG A 187 -4.15 -26.73 17.62
C ARG A 187 -4.47 -28.03 18.37
N ALA A 188 -4.79 -27.95 19.66
CA ALA A 188 -5.19 -29.11 20.46
C ALA A 188 -6.49 -29.77 19.95
N LEU A 189 -7.39 -28.97 19.35
CA LEU A 189 -8.61 -29.44 18.68
C LEU A 189 -8.35 -29.98 17.26
N GLY A 190 -7.11 -30.03 16.79
CA GLY A 190 -6.74 -30.57 15.48
C GLY A 190 -6.86 -29.60 14.31
N ALA A 191 -6.91 -28.28 14.56
CA ALA A 191 -6.90 -27.30 13.48
C ALA A 191 -5.59 -27.36 12.67
N SER A 192 -5.71 -27.46 11.35
CA SER A 192 -4.55 -27.43 10.44
C SER A 192 -3.90 -26.05 10.36
N ASP A 193 -2.60 -26.02 10.05
CA ASP A 193 -1.82 -24.79 9.90
C ASP A 193 -2.44 -23.80 8.90
N LEU A 194 -2.98 -24.30 7.78
CA LEU A 194 -3.66 -23.48 6.78
C LEU A 194 -4.91 -22.79 7.34
N VAL A 195 -5.67 -23.48 8.18
CA VAL A 195 -6.87 -22.93 8.81
C VAL A 195 -6.49 -21.84 9.82
N LEU A 196 -5.42 -22.05 10.58
CA LEU A 196 -4.92 -21.07 11.56
C LEU A 196 -4.32 -19.82 10.91
N ILE A 197 -3.73 -19.96 9.72
CA ILE A 197 -3.16 -18.83 8.98
C ILE A 197 -4.25 -18.03 8.25
N ALA A 198 -5.29 -18.70 7.76
CA ALA A 198 -6.32 -18.06 6.94
C ALA A 198 -7.47 -17.42 7.74
N ARG A 199 -7.63 -17.76 9.02
CA ARG A 199 -8.74 -17.29 9.89
C ARG A 199 -8.22 -16.52 11.09
#